data_AF-K9UQE1-F1
#
_entry.id   AF-K9UQE1-F1
#
_cell.length_a   1.000
_cell.length_b   1.000
_cell.length_c   1.000
_cell.angle_alpha   90.00
_cell.angle_beta   90.00
_cell.angle_gamma   90.00
#
_symmetry.space_group_name_H-M   'P 1'
#
loop_
_entity.id
_entity.type
_entity.pdbx_description
1 polymer ?
#
loop_
_entity_poly.entity_id
_entity_poly.type
_entity_poly.pdbx_seq_one_letter_code
_entity_poly.pdbx_strand_id
1 'polypeptide(L)'
;MTNRKSLQFRQFHRAIAPIMVLPLLISAITGSIYQITDLSGKEVKWLLEVHKGNFGSLKLETIYPFLNAIGLLALIATGTSMWLQMRRRGHQS
;
A
#
# COMPACT_ATOMS: atom_id res chain seq x y z
N MET A 1 -16.09 1.25 28.12
CA MET A 1 -16.87 1.56 26.90
C MET A 1 -15.91 1.81 25.73
N THR A 2 -15.78 0.88 24.77
CA THR A 2 -14.98 1.12 23.56
C THR A 2 -15.63 2.19 22.70
N ASN A 3 -14.91 3.29 22.45
CA ASN A 3 -15.39 4.42 21.65
C ASN A 3 -15.80 3.96 20.24
N ARG A 4 -17.08 4.17 19.85
CA ARG A 4 -17.66 3.78 18.55
C ARG A 4 -16.82 4.25 17.36
N LYS A 5 -16.20 5.43 17.45
CA LYS A 5 -15.30 5.96 16.43
C LYS A 5 -14.07 5.06 16.22
N SER A 6 -13.46 4.54 17.29
CA SER A 6 -12.29 3.65 17.19
C SER A 6 -12.59 2.33 16.48
N LEU A 7 -13.82 1.82 16.63
CA LEU A 7 -14.28 0.60 15.94
C LEU A 7 -14.52 0.87 14.45
N GLN A 8 -15.10 2.01 14.10
CA GLN A 8 -15.31 2.42 12.71
C GLN A 8 -13.98 2.60 11.95
N PHE A 9 -12.97 3.22 12.57
CA PHE A 9 -11.64 3.34 11.97
C PHE A 9 -10.98 1.99 11.68
N ARG A 10 -11.12 1.03 12.61
CA ARG A 10 -10.61 -0.34 12.43
C ARG A 10 -11.31 -1.08 11.29
N GLN A 11 -12.63 -0.99 11.22
CA GLN A 11 -13.42 -1.62 10.16
C GLN A 11 -13.09 -1.00 8.79
N PHE A 12 -13.00 0.32 8.72
CA PHE A 12 -12.62 1.03 7.50
C PHE A 12 -11.22 0.61 7.03
N HIS A 13 -10.20 0.68 7.90
CA HIS A 13 -8.83 0.26 7.56
C HIS A 13 -8.81 -1.19 7.07
N ARG A 14 -9.50 -2.11 7.75
CA ARG A 14 -9.55 -3.53 7.37
C ARG A 14 -10.19 -3.74 6.00
N ALA A 15 -11.20 -2.95 5.63
CA ALA A 15 -11.86 -3.05 4.34
C ALA A 15 -11.00 -2.52 3.19
N ILE A 16 -10.35 -1.37 3.37
CA ILE A 16 -9.55 -0.75 2.31
C ILE A 16 -8.15 -1.37 2.17
N ALA A 17 -7.61 -1.94 3.25
CA ALA A 17 -6.21 -2.36 3.26
C ALA A 17 -5.84 -3.39 2.19
N PRO A 18 -6.60 -4.48 1.97
CA PRO A 18 -6.25 -5.43 0.92
C PRO A 18 -6.21 -4.79 -0.47
N ILE A 19 -7.13 -3.86 -0.75
CA ILE A 19 -7.24 -3.16 -2.04
C ILE A 19 -6.02 -2.24 -2.26
N MET A 20 -5.53 -1.59 -1.20
CA MET A 20 -4.40 -0.66 -1.28
C MET A 20 -3.05 -1.36 -1.18
N VAL A 21 -2.94 -2.42 -0.38
CA VAL A 21 -1.70 -3.20 -0.18
C VAL A 21 -1.35 -3.99 -1.44
N LEU A 22 -2.33 -4.53 -2.15
CA LEU A 22 -2.07 -5.33 -3.35
C LEU A 22 -1.25 -4.59 -4.43
N PRO A 23 -1.66 -3.40 -4.92
CA PRO A 23 -0.87 -2.66 -5.90
C PRO A 23 0.47 -2.17 -5.32
N LEU A 24 0.53 -1.84 -4.02
CA LEU A 24 1.79 -1.48 -3.34
C LEU A 24 2.78 -2.65 -3.34
N LEU A 25 2.33 -3.86 -3.05
CA LEU A 25 3.16 -5.07 -3.10
C LEU A 25 3.64 -5.37 -4.51
N ILE A 26 2.76 -5.27 -5.50
CA ILE A 26 3.14 -5.44 -6.90
C ILE A 26 4.23 -4.43 -7.26
N SER A 27 4.05 -3.15 -6.96
CA SER A 27 5.04 -2.11 -7.26
C SER A 27 6.36 -2.32 -6.53
N ALA A 28 6.33 -2.72 -5.25
CA ALA A 28 7.54 -2.99 -4.49
C ALA A 28 8.32 -4.16 -5.10
N ILE A 29 7.64 -5.28 -5.40
CA ILE A 29 8.26 -6.47 -5.97
C ILE A 29 8.83 -6.17 -7.36
N THR A 30 8.02 -5.59 -8.27
CA THR A 30 8.48 -5.31 -9.63
C THR A 30 9.56 -4.25 -9.67
N GLY A 31 9.48 -3.20 -8.84
CA GLY A 31 10.52 -2.18 -8.74
C GLY A 31 11.84 -2.75 -8.23
N SER A 32 11.80 -3.59 -7.19
CA SER A 32 13.00 -4.24 -6.65
C SER A 32 13.64 -5.21 -7.63
N ILE A 33 12.86 -6.07 -8.27
CA ILE A 33 13.40 -6.99 -9.28
C ILE A 33 13.92 -6.22 -10.49
N TYR A 34 13.24 -5.15 -10.91
CA TYR A 34 13.69 -4.31 -12.03
C TYR A 34 15.08 -3.76 -11.73
N GLN A 35 15.26 -3.17 -10.54
CA GLN A 35 16.54 -2.63 -10.13
C GLN A 35 17.66 -3.68 -10.10
N ILE A 36 17.37 -4.91 -9.66
CA ILE A 36 18.35 -6.01 -9.68
C ILE A 36 18.73 -6.37 -11.12
N THR A 37 17.75 -6.47 -12.02
CA THR A 37 18.00 -6.82 -13.43
C THR A 37 18.76 -5.73 -14.18
N ASP A 38 18.44 -4.48 -13.88
CA ASP A 38 19.09 -3.27 -14.39
C ASP A 38 20.56 -3.22 -14.00
N LEU A 39 20.87 -3.41 -12.70
CA LEU A 39 22.24 -3.48 -12.20
C LEU A 39 23.04 -4.66 -12.75
N SER A 40 22.35 -5.73 -13.19
CA SER A 40 22.98 -6.90 -13.82
C SER A 40 23.19 -6.74 -15.33
N GLY A 41 22.83 -5.59 -15.91
CA GLY A 41 22.88 -5.33 -17.36
C GLY A 41 21.84 -6.12 -18.17
N LYS A 42 20.81 -6.68 -17.51
CA LYS A 42 19.76 -7.52 -18.12
C LYS A 42 18.39 -6.86 -17.97
N GLU A 43 18.28 -5.59 -18.32
CA GLU A 43 17.05 -4.82 -18.16
C GLU A 43 15.80 -5.54 -18.70
N VAL A 44 14.75 -5.60 -17.87
CA VAL A 44 13.49 -6.25 -18.19
C VAL A 44 12.37 -5.21 -18.26
N LYS A 45 12.12 -4.66 -19.45
CA LYS A 45 11.19 -3.52 -19.64
C LYS A 45 9.75 -3.78 -19.20
N TRP A 46 9.24 -5.00 -19.41
CA TRP A 46 7.87 -5.36 -19.00
C TRP A 46 7.68 -5.28 -17.47
N LEU A 47 8.76 -5.42 -16.69
CA LEU A 47 8.70 -5.24 -15.23
C LEU A 47 8.40 -3.78 -14.86
N LEU A 48 8.98 -2.84 -15.60
CA LEU A 48 8.73 -1.41 -15.42
C LEU A 48 7.33 -1.01 -15.90
N GLU A 49 6.81 -1.66 -16.95
CA GLU A 49 5.42 -1.50 -17.39
C GLU A 49 4.45 -1.93 -16.28
N VAL A 50 4.62 -3.14 -15.74
CA VAL A 50 3.81 -3.63 -14.61
C VAL A 50 3.95 -2.73 -13.38
N HIS A 51 5.17 -2.27 -13.07
CA HIS A 51 5.42 -1.34 -11.96
C HIS A 51 4.62 -0.04 -12.07
N LYS A 52 4.45 0.48 -13.29
CA LYS A 52 3.66 1.69 -13.57
C LYS A 52 2.16 1.42 -13.57
N GLY A 53 1.72 0.16 -13.57
CA GLY A 53 0.31 -0.21 -13.67
C GLY A 53 -0.15 -0.49 -15.10
N ASN A 54 0.78 -0.79 -16.00
CA ASN A 54 0.48 -1.30 -17.33
C ASN A 54 0.52 -2.82 -17.31
N PHE A 55 -0.66 -3.44 -17.38
CA PHE A 55 -0.85 -4.88 -17.40
C PHE A 55 -1.21 -5.38 -18.81
N GLY A 56 -0.64 -4.75 -19.85
CA GLY A 56 -0.91 -5.05 -21.25
C GLY A 56 -2.19 -4.37 -21.75
N SER A 57 -3.31 -5.10 -21.81
CA SER A 57 -4.60 -4.54 -22.26
C SER A 57 -5.20 -3.56 -21.26
N LEU A 58 -4.83 -3.67 -19.98
CA LEU A 58 -5.29 -2.80 -18.91
C LEU A 58 -4.21 -1.74 -18.60
N LYS A 59 -4.42 -0.51 -19.09
CA LYS A 59 -3.49 0.62 -18.93
C LYS A 59 -3.93 1.52 -17.79
N LEU A 60 -3.44 1.26 -16.59
CA LEU A 60 -3.72 2.08 -15.40
C LEU A 60 -2.59 3.07 -15.08
N GLU A 61 -1.62 3.25 -15.98
CA GLU A 61 -0.40 4.05 -15.77
C GLU A 61 -0.66 5.45 -15.19
N THR A 62 -1.77 6.09 -15.59
CA THR A 62 -2.14 7.42 -15.13
C THR A 62 -2.72 7.45 -13.71
N ILE A 63 -3.36 6.37 -13.25
CA ILE A 63 -4.09 6.34 -11.97
C ILE A 63 -3.33 5.53 -10.92
N TYR A 64 -2.67 4.46 -11.34
CA TYR A 64 -2.03 3.48 -10.48
C TYR A 64 -0.98 4.07 -9.52
N PRO A 65 -0.08 4.97 -9.96
CA PRO A 65 0.85 5.63 -9.03
C PRO A 65 0.15 6.47 -7.96
N PHE A 66 -0.94 7.17 -8.32
CA PHE A 66 -1.72 7.96 -7.36
C PHE A 66 -2.50 7.07 -6.38
N LEU A 67 -3.05 5.95 -6.86
CA LEU A 67 -3.68 4.95 -6.01
C LEU A 67 -2.69 4.42 -4.97
N ASN A 68 -1.47 4.10 -5.37
CA ASN A 68 -0.40 3.70 -4.47
C ASN A 68 -0.07 4.80 -3.45
N ALA A 69 0.12 6.04 -3.90
CA ALA A 69 0.46 7.16 -3.01
C ALA A 69 -0.64 7.42 -1.96
N ILE A 70 -1.89 7.55 -2.41
CA ILE A 70 -3.04 7.82 -1.53
C ILE A 70 -3.30 6.62 -0.61
N GLY A 71 -3.24 5.40 -1.16
CA GLY A 71 -3.42 4.17 -0.41
C GLY A 71 -2.39 4.01 0.70
N LEU A 72 -1.11 4.25 0.40
CA LEU A 72 -0.04 4.22 1.39
C LEU A 72 -0.26 5.27 2.50
N LEU A 73 -0.56 6.52 2.14
CA LEU A 73 -0.84 7.58 3.11
C LEU A 73 -2.03 7.23 4.00
N ALA A 74 -3.11 6.72 3.43
CA ALA A 74 -4.30 6.30 4.17
C ALA A 74 -3.97 5.16 5.15
N LEU A 75 -3.21 4.15 4.71
CA LEU A 75 -2.76 3.03 5.53
C LEU A 75 -1.86 3.49 6.68
N ILE A 76 -0.89 4.37 6.42
CA ILE A 76 0.00 4.91 7.46
C ILE A 76 -0.80 5.72 8.47
N ALA A 77 -1.66 6.63 8.03
CA ALA A 77 -2.43 7.49 8.92
C ALA A 77 -3.36 6.68 9.83
N THR A 78 -4.12 5.75 9.24
CA THR A 78 -5.07 4.93 10.00
C THR A 78 -4.36 3.89 10.88
N GLY A 79 -3.31 3.24 10.38
CA GLY A 79 -2.47 2.30 11.13
C GLY A 79 -1.80 2.95 12.33
N THR A 80 -1.16 4.11 12.15
CA THR A 80 -0.50 4.87 13.22
C THR A 80 -1.51 5.32 14.28
N SER A 81 -2.67 5.84 13.85
CA SER A 81 -3.73 6.22 14.80
C SER A 81 -4.20 5.05 15.66
N MET A 82 -4.42 3.87 15.07
CA MET A 82 -4.81 2.67 15.81
C MET A 82 -3.70 2.18 16.75
N TRP A 83 -2.45 2.25 16.32
CA TRP A 83 -1.29 1.86 17.13
C TRP A 83 -1.11 2.77 18.36
N LEU A 84 -1.24 4.09 18.18
CA LEU A 84 -1.20 5.04 19.28
C LEU A 84 -2.36 4.84 20.26
N GLN A 85 -3.57 4.55 19.75
CA GLN A 85 -4.72 4.21 20.59
C GLN A 85 -4.50 2.93 21.39
N MET A 86 -3.86 1.91 20.81
CA MET A 86 -3.49 0.67 21.51
C MET A 86 -2.52 0.96 22.66
N ARG A 87 -1.44 1.71 22.39
CA ARG A 87 -0.44 2.08 23.41
C ARG A 87 -1.05 2.82 24.60
N ARG A 88 -1.96 3.77 24.36
CA ARG A 88 -2.64 4.52 25.43
C ARG A 88 -3.56 3.66 26.31
N ARG A 89 -4.08 2.54 25.79
CA ARG A 89 -4.91 1.61 26.57
C ARG A 89 -4.08 0.70 27.46
N GLY A 90 -2.93 0.23 26.98
CA GLY A 90 -2.02 -0.61 27.77
C GLY A 90 -1.32 0.12 28.92
N HIS A 91 -1.26 1.45 28.91
CA HIS A 91 -0.73 2.27 30.00
C HIS A 91 -1.75 2.57 31.12
N GLN A 92 -3.02 2.16 30.95
CA GLN A 92 -4.12 2.39 31.90
C GLN A 92 -4.63 1.09 32.53
N SER A 93 -3.92 -0.02 32.32
CA SER A 93 -4.15 -1.35 32.89
C SER A 93 -2.98 -1.74 33.78
#